data_AF-A0A7K3J157-F1
#
_entry.id   AF-A0A7K3J157-F1
#
_cell.length_a   1.000
_cell.length_b   1.000
_cell.length_c   1.000
_cell.angle_alpha   90.00
_cell.angle_beta   90.00
_cell.angle_gamma   90.00
#
_symmetry.space_group_name_H-M   'P 1'
#
loop_
_entity.id
_entity.type
_entity.pdbx_description
1 polymer ?
#
loop_
_entity_poly.entity_id
_entity_poly.type
_entity_poly.pdbx_seq_one_letter_code
_entity_poly.pdbx_strand_id
1 'polypeptide(L)'
;ATFARAHYLYAARQLASETEHIITGNFGSEIFRAAHVVGSMFSNNLYALFNSDVPEKALPAIEQSDEYRCLNPASYKNEWAQFKEDVKNLQCYEPKYSVLTRNQRFYIFVMEEVFRKYFGAEMINQFRHVRNRTPYLDIDFLKEIFRTDLAGIHSGFFEHNPLKRYKGQILYSHIIRKAYPEFGKMMTDKGYRPDDLLTLAGKARVIKGYYHKKTGKSISAPDPNSVSLAWETNRHYWMRVPVPEEYFRLTGISGKMSENLLYRICSLSYCMNY
;
A
#
# COMPACT_ATOMS: atom_id res chain seq x y z
N ALA A 1 -11.99 -5.64 -3.86
CA ALA A 1 -12.25 -4.20 -4.02
C ALA A 1 -12.51 -3.58 -2.66
N THR A 2 -12.21 -2.30 -2.44
CA THR A 2 -12.52 -1.59 -1.19
C THR A 2 -13.31 -0.33 -1.51
N PHE A 3 -14.25 0.07 -0.64
CA PHE A 3 -15.03 1.31 -0.80
C PHE A 3 -14.15 2.56 -0.93
N ALA A 4 -12.92 2.48 -0.41
CA ALA A 4 -11.91 3.52 -0.49
C ALA A 4 -11.54 3.95 -1.92
N ARG A 5 -11.85 3.16 -2.94
CA ARG A 5 -11.48 3.47 -4.34
C ARG A 5 -12.67 3.74 -5.25
N ALA A 6 -13.90 3.66 -4.72
CA ALA A 6 -15.11 3.87 -5.51
C ALA A 6 -15.20 5.30 -6.11
N HIS A 7 -14.61 6.28 -5.42
CA HIS A 7 -14.65 7.69 -5.84
C HIS A 7 -13.66 8.03 -6.97
N TYR A 8 -12.69 7.16 -7.29
CA TYR A 8 -11.63 7.48 -8.26
C TYR A 8 -12.18 7.80 -9.64
N LEU A 9 -13.20 7.07 -10.11
CA LEU A 9 -13.79 7.33 -11.42
C LEU A 9 -14.50 8.69 -11.46
N TYR A 10 -15.26 9.02 -10.41
CA TYR A 10 -15.93 10.31 -10.30
C TYR A 10 -14.93 11.46 -10.21
N ALA A 11 -13.93 11.34 -9.34
CA ALA A 11 -12.89 12.36 -9.16
C ALA A 11 -12.08 12.58 -10.46
N ALA A 12 -11.75 11.50 -11.18
CA ALA A 12 -11.07 11.61 -12.46
C ALA A 12 -11.91 12.32 -13.53
N ARG A 13 -13.23 12.09 -13.57
CA ARG A 13 -14.15 12.81 -14.48
C ARG A 13 -14.22 14.30 -14.17
N GLN A 14 -14.31 14.66 -12.89
CA GLN A 14 -14.32 16.06 -12.48
C GLN A 14 -13.03 16.76 -12.87
N LEU A 15 -11.89 16.12 -12.58
CA LEU A 15 -10.58 16.68 -12.89
C LEU A 15 -10.31 16.81 -14.39
N ALA A 16 -10.86 15.91 -15.20
CA ALA A 16 -10.77 15.97 -16.66
C ALA A 16 -11.44 17.22 -17.27
N SER A 17 -12.34 17.89 -16.53
CA SER A 17 -12.93 19.15 -16.98
C SER A 17 -11.97 20.34 -16.89
N GLU A 18 -10.89 20.22 -16.09
CA GLU A 18 -9.92 21.29 -15.84
C GLU A 18 -8.54 21.00 -16.46
N THR A 19 -8.17 19.73 -16.60
CA THR A 19 -6.85 19.34 -17.12
C THR A 19 -6.88 17.98 -17.82
N GLU A 20 -6.06 17.84 -18.86
CA GLU A 20 -5.80 16.56 -19.51
C GLU A 20 -4.79 15.69 -18.76
N HIS A 21 -4.01 16.28 -17.86
CA HIS A 21 -2.87 15.63 -17.22
C HIS A 21 -2.92 15.77 -15.70
N ILE A 22 -2.51 14.70 -15.02
CA ILE A 22 -2.15 14.73 -13.60
C ILE A 22 -0.73 14.23 -13.42
N ILE A 23 -0.03 14.81 -12.45
CA ILE A 23 1.27 14.33 -12.00
C ILE A 23 1.07 13.70 -10.64
N THR A 24 1.40 12.41 -10.50
CA THR A 24 1.26 11.68 -9.24
C THR A 24 2.61 11.24 -8.69
N GLY A 25 2.68 11.18 -7.36
CA GLY A 25 3.81 10.60 -6.63
C GLY A 25 3.69 9.09 -6.42
N ASN A 26 2.80 8.41 -7.16
CA ASN A 26 2.60 6.97 -7.04
C ASN A 26 3.95 6.25 -7.20
N PHE A 27 4.16 5.14 -6.49
CA PHE A 27 5.40 4.34 -6.50
C PHE A 27 6.68 5.02 -5.95
N GLY A 28 6.72 6.36 -5.90
CA GLY A 28 7.92 7.12 -5.58
C GLY A 28 8.44 6.84 -4.18
N SER A 29 7.55 6.80 -3.19
CA SER A 29 7.95 6.60 -1.80
C SER A 29 8.67 5.28 -1.54
N GLU A 30 8.26 4.23 -2.24
CA GLU A 30 8.78 2.87 -2.12
C GLU A 30 10.13 2.74 -2.83
N ILE A 31 10.37 3.50 -3.90
CA ILE A 31 11.68 3.58 -4.57
C ILE A 31 12.74 4.17 -3.63
N PHE A 32 12.40 5.23 -2.89
CA PHE A 32 13.35 5.96 -2.03
C PHE A 32 13.41 5.50 -0.57
N ARG A 33 12.38 4.78 -0.09
CA ARG A 33 12.27 4.40 1.31
C ARG A 33 11.83 2.96 1.40
N ALA A 34 12.41 2.24 2.36
CA ALA A 34 11.94 0.91 2.70
C ALA A 34 10.43 0.92 2.98
N ALA A 35 9.77 -0.16 2.57
CA ALA A 35 8.51 -0.56 3.17
C ALA A 35 8.67 -0.56 4.71
N HIS A 36 7.65 -0.09 5.44
CA HIS A 36 7.72 0.04 6.90
C HIS A 36 6.36 -0.09 7.58
N VAL A 37 5.26 -0.13 6.81
CA VAL A 37 3.90 -0.29 7.31
C VAL A 37 3.23 -1.41 6.53
N VAL A 38 2.68 -2.35 7.27
CA VAL A 38 1.80 -3.40 6.76
C VAL A 38 0.34 -2.94 6.90
N GLY A 39 -0.55 -3.41 6.04
CA GLY A 39 -2.00 -3.20 6.12
C GLY A 39 -2.58 -2.20 5.12
N SER A 40 -1.75 -1.39 4.45
CA SER A 40 -2.21 -0.52 3.34
C SER A 40 -1.94 -1.14 1.98
N MET A 41 -0.66 -1.24 1.61
CA MET A 41 -0.20 -1.77 0.32
C MET A 41 0.28 -3.21 0.42
N PHE A 42 0.95 -3.55 1.53
CA PHE A 42 1.45 -4.89 1.82
C PHE A 42 0.55 -5.54 2.85
N SER A 43 0.10 -6.78 2.62
CA SER A 43 -0.72 -7.53 3.60
C SER A 43 0.16 -8.16 4.69
N ASN A 44 -0.44 -8.49 5.84
CA ASN A 44 0.23 -9.24 6.90
C ASN A 44 0.71 -10.61 6.39
N ASN A 45 -0.08 -11.26 5.55
CA ASN A 45 0.27 -12.53 4.94
C ASN A 45 1.50 -12.40 4.00
N LEU A 46 1.60 -11.32 3.23
CA LEU A 46 2.79 -11.06 2.41
C LEU A 46 4.03 -10.81 3.26
N TYR A 47 3.89 -10.05 4.35
CA TYR A 47 4.98 -9.87 5.30
C TYR A 47 5.42 -11.21 5.91
N ALA A 48 4.48 -12.06 6.35
CA ALA A 48 4.78 -13.36 6.93
C ALA A 48 5.55 -14.27 5.96
N LEU A 49 5.18 -14.27 4.68
CA LEU A 49 5.90 -15.00 3.62
C LEU A 49 7.35 -14.53 3.53
N PHE A 50 7.58 -13.24 3.28
CA PHE A 50 8.93 -12.72 3.06
C PHE A 50 9.79 -12.64 4.32
N ASN A 51 9.18 -12.64 5.51
CA ASN A 51 9.91 -12.68 6.78
C ASN A 51 10.32 -14.10 7.20
N SER A 52 9.73 -15.13 6.60
CA SER A 52 10.07 -16.53 6.86
C SER A 52 11.18 -17.02 5.94
N ASP A 53 12.03 -17.91 6.44
CA ASP A 53 13.10 -18.52 5.65
C ASP A 53 12.61 -19.70 4.80
N VAL A 54 11.50 -20.32 5.18
CA VAL A 54 10.90 -21.47 4.47
C VAL A 54 9.37 -21.40 4.40
N PRO A 55 8.73 -21.92 3.33
CA PRO A 55 7.27 -21.92 3.17
C PRO A 55 6.50 -22.55 4.34
N GLU A 56 7.03 -23.65 4.88
CA GLU A 56 6.40 -24.46 5.92
C GLU A 56 6.18 -23.68 7.23
N LYS A 57 7.00 -22.65 7.46
CA LYS A 57 6.85 -21.72 8.59
C LYS A 57 5.87 -20.59 8.31
N ALA A 58 5.72 -20.18 7.05
CA ALA A 58 4.87 -19.04 6.67
C ALA A 58 3.39 -19.44 6.46
N LEU A 59 3.15 -20.59 5.83
CA LEU A 59 1.80 -21.06 5.50
C LEU A 59 0.87 -21.18 6.73
N PRO A 60 1.32 -21.70 7.89
CA PRO A 60 0.48 -21.74 9.09
C PRO A 60 0.04 -20.35 9.56
N ALA A 61 0.87 -19.32 9.39
CA ALA A 61 0.49 -17.95 9.76
C ALA A 61 -0.62 -17.40 8.85
N ILE A 62 -0.63 -17.79 7.57
CA ILE A 62 -1.72 -17.47 6.64
C ILE A 62 -2.99 -18.20 7.04
N GLU A 63 -2.90 -19.49 7.36
CA GLU A 63 -4.06 -20.31 7.77
C GLU A 63 -4.70 -19.79 9.07
N GLN A 64 -3.92 -19.11 9.92
CA GLN A 64 -4.39 -18.47 11.15
C GLN A 64 -4.91 -17.05 10.95
N SER A 65 -4.72 -16.45 9.76
CA SER A 65 -5.19 -15.09 9.47
C SER A 65 -6.72 -15.00 9.46
N ASP A 66 -7.25 -13.83 9.84
CA ASP A 66 -8.69 -13.58 9.79
C ASP A 66 -9.21 -13.69 8.35
N GLU A 67 -8.42 -13.26 7.35
CA GLU A 67 -8.76 -13.40 5.94
C GLU A 67 -8.99 -14.87 5.54
N TYR A 68 -8.10 -15.78 5.94
CA TYR A 68 -8.23 -17.20 5.61
C TYR A 68 -9.40 -17.85 6.36
N ARG A 69 -9.56 -17.53 7.65
CA ARG A 69 -10.63 -18.07 8.50
C ARG A 69 -12.05 -17.70 8.03
N CYS A 70 -12.19 -16.63 7.25
CA CYS A 70 -13.48 -16.23 6.66
C CYS A 70 -13.84 -17.06 5.42
N LEU A 71 -12.90 -17.79 4.82
CA LEU A 71 -13.16 -18.57 3.62
C LEU A 71 -13.77 -19.93 3.99
N ASN A 72 -14.60 -20.48 3.11
CA ASN A 72 -15.08 -21.84 3.25
C ASN A 72 -14.04 -22.82 2.65
N PRO A 73 -13.29 -23.57 3.48
CA PRO A 73 -12.19 -24.41 2.99
C PRO A 73 -12.66 -25.56 2.09
N ALA A 74 -13.94 -25.95 2.18
CA ALA A 74 -14.51 -27.00 1.33
C ALA A 74 -14.49 -26.60 -0.15
N SER A 75 -14.65 -25.30 -0.43
CA SER A 75 -14.82 -24.76 -1.79
C SER A 75 -13.51 -24.35 -2.46
N TYR A 76 -12.41 -24.32 -1.70
CA TYR A 76 -11.11 -23.83 -2.20
C TYR A 76 -9.96 -24.82 -1.98
N LYS A 77 -10.26 -26.11 -1.77
CA LYS A 77 -9.23 -27.11 -1.44
C LYS A 77 -8.15 -27.20 -2.53
N ASN A 78 -8.55 -27.16 -3.79
CA ASN A 78 -7.63 -27.28 -4.92
C ASN A 78 -6.82 -25.99 -5.12
N GLU A 79 -7.49 -24.84 -5.04
CA GLU A 79 -6.91 -23.50 -5.13
C GLU A 79 -5.91 -23.28 -4.00
N TRP A 80 -6.20 -23.77 -2.80
CA TRP A 80 -5.30 -23.72 -1.66
C TRP A 80 -4.07 -24.60 -1.86
N ALA A 81 -4.24 -25.81 -2.41
CA ALA A 81 -3.12 -26.67 -2.77
C ALA A 81 -2.23 -26.02 -3.84
N GLN A 82 -2.84 -25.44 -4.89
CA GLN A 82 -2.12 -24.71 -5.93
C GLN A 82 -1.38 -23.50 -5.36
N PHE A 83 -2.03 -22.71 -4.50
CA PHE A 83 -1.41 -21.58 -3.83
C PHE A 83 -0.18 -22.00 -3.01
N LYS A 84 -0.24 -23.14 -2.30
CA LYS A 84 0.91 -23.68 -1.56
C LYS A 84 2.09 -23.99 -2.47
N GLU A 85 1.85 -24.55 -3.66
CA GLU A 85 2.90 -24.78 -4.65
C GLU A 85 3.43 -23.46 -5.24
N ASP A 86 2.56 -22.51 -5.57
CA ASP A 86 2.96 -21.19 -6.06
C ASP A 86 3.82 -20.43 -5.04
N VAL A 87 3.50 -20.56 -3.74
CA VAL A 87 4.28 -19.96 -2.65
C VAL A 87 5.72 -20.46 -2.67
N LYS A 88 5.98 -21.74 -2.95
CA LYS A 88 7.37 -22.27 -3.01
C LYS A 88 8.20 -21.62 -4.12
N ASN A 89 7.54 -21.11 -5.15
CA ASN A 89 8.15 -20.43 -6.28
C ASN A 89 8.27 -18.91 -6.07
N LEU A 90 8.00 -18.39 -4.87
CA LEU A 90 8.23 -16.97 -4.57
C LEU A 90 9.72 -16.65 -4.50
N GLN A 91 10.04 -15.41 -4.84
CA GLN A 91 11.41 -14.89 -4.88
C GLN A 91 12.14 -15.04 -3.54
N CYS A 92 11.43 -15.08 -2.41
CA CYS A 92 12.03 -15.31 -1.09
C CYS A 92 12.56 -16.73 -0.88
N TYR A 93 11.99 -17.74 -1.56
CA TYR A 93 12.34 -19.16 -1.41
C TYR A 93 13.08 -19.75 -2.60
N GLU A 94 12.99 -19.13 -3.78
CA GLU A 94 13.66 -19.60 -4.98
C GLU A 94 15.21 -19.48 -4.88
N PRO A 95 15.97 -20.58 -5.08
CA PRO A 95 17.43 -20.57 -4.95
C PRO A 95 18.16 -19.61 -5.89
N LYS A 96 17.59 -19.31 -7.06
CA LYS A 96 18.21 -18.39 -8.03
C LYS A 96 18.36 -16.95 -7.50
N TYR A 97 17.56 -16.57 -6.50
CA TYR A 97 17.67 -15.27 -5.84
C TYR A 97 18.50 -15.31 -4.55
N SER A 98 19.17 -16.43 -4.25
CA SER A 98 19.95 -16.62 -3.02
C SER A 98 21.02 -15.54 -2.80
N VAL A 99 21.60 -15.03 -3.88
CA VAL A 99 22.60 -13.94 -3.87
C VAL A 99 22.06 -12.59 -3.42
N LEU A 100 20.74 -12.41 -3.45
CA LEU A 100 20.07 -11.16 -3.08
C LEU A 100 19.69 -11.16 -1.60
N THR A 101 19.68 -9.97 -1.00
CA THR A 101 19.16 -9.78 0.35
C THR A 101 17.65 -10.02 0.40
N ARG A 102 17.11 -10.32 1.59
CA ARG A 102 15.65 -10.48 1.79
C ARG A 102 14.86 -9.28 1.26
N ASN A 103 15.35 -8.06 1.51
CA ASN A 103 14.69 -6.85 1.04
C ASN A 103 14.74 -6.71 -0.48
N GLN A 104 15.87 -7.03 -1.13
CA GLN A 104 15.96 -7.05 -2.59
C GLN A 104 15.00 -8.07 -3.21
N ARG A 105 14.91 -9.28 -2.66
CA ARG A 105 13.93 -10.30 -3.10
C ARG A 105 12.50 -9.80 -2.96
N PHE A 106 12.19 -9.14 -1.84
CA PHE A 106 10.90 -8.50 -1.63
C PHE A 106 10.62 -7.43 -2.68
N TYR A 107 11.60 -6.58 -3.01
CA TYR A 107 11.43 -5.52 -4.00
C TYR A 107 11.21 -6.04 -5.43
N ILE A 108 11.75 -7.20 -5.79
CA ILE A 108 11.40 -7.86 -7.07
C ILE A 108 9.90 -8.14 -7.10
N PHE A 109 9.37 -8.78 -6.05
CA PHE A 109 7.94 -9.04 -5.94
C PHE A 109 7.11 -7.75 -5.89
N VAL A 110 7.60 -6.71 -5.21
CA VAL A 110 6.93 -5.40 -5.19
C VAL A 110 6.78 -4.82 -6.59
N MET A 111 7.85 -4.88 -7.40
CA MET A 111 7.84 -4.36 -8.77
C MET A 111 6.97 -5.19 -9.72
N GLU A 112 7.09 -6.52 -9.66
CA GLU A 112 6.38 -7.44 -10.56
C GLU A 112 4.88 -7.52 -10.23
N GLU A 113 4.55 -7.57 -8.95
CA GLU A 113 3.18 -7.90 -8.49
C GLU A 113 2.50 -6.76 -7.75
N VAL A 114 3.12 -6.21 -6.70
CA VAL A 114 2.42 -5.30 -5.80
C VAL A 114 2.10 -3.98 -6.47
N PHE A 115 3.06 -3.39 -7.19
CA PHE A 115 2.88 -2.11 -7.87
C PHE A 115 1.73 -2.17 -8.88
N ARG A 116 1.71 -3.19 -9.72
CA ARG A 116 0.65 -3.42 -10.71
C ARG A 116 -0.71 -3.66 -10.04
N LYS A 117 -0.79 -4.54 -9.03
CA LYS A 117 -2.06 -4.87 -8.37
C LYS A 117 -2.61 -3.71 -7.54
N TYR A 118 -1.74 -2.99 -6.83
CA TYR A 118 -2.15 -1.91 -5.95
C TYR A 118 -2.49 -0.65 -6.72
N PHE A 119 -1.60 -0.15 -7.58
CA PHE A 119 -1.82 1.12 -8.29
C PHE A 119 -2.54 0.94 -9.63
N GLY A 120 -2.48 -0.25 -10.26
CA GLY A 120 -3.14 -0.48 -11.55
C GLY A 120 -4.65 -0.24 -11.51
N ALA A 121 -5.32 -0.63 -10.42
CA ALA A 121 -6.75 -0.36 -10.25
C ALA A 121 -7.06 1.15 -10.16
N GLU A 122 -6.17 1.95 -9.57
CA GLU A 122 -6.31 3.41 -9.55
C GLU A 122 -6.05 4.00 -10.94
N MET A 123 -4.92 3.63 -11.54
CA MET A 123 -4.48 4.16 -12.82
C MET A 123 -5.44 3.84 -13.96
N ILE A 124 -5.98 2.62 -14.03
CA ILE A 124 -6.97 2.24 -15.06
C ILE A 124 -8.25 3.07 -14.95
N ASN A 125 -8.71 3.37 -13.73
CA ASN A 125 -9.90 4.19 -13.52
C ASN A 125 -9.64 5.66 -13.87
N GLN A 126 -8.44 6.17 -13.60
CA GLN A 126 -8.05 7.55 -13.94
C GLN A 126 -7.79 7.73 -15.45
N PHE A 127 -7.07 6.80 -16.09
CA PHE A 127 -6.62 6.92 -17.48
C PHE A 127 -7.74 7.03 -18.52
N ARG A 128 -8.95 6.62 -18.17
CA ARG A 128 -10.14 6.84 -19.02
C ARG A 128 -10.50 8.31 -19.18
N HIS A 129 -10.07 9.16 -18.24
CA HIS A 129 -10.49 10.56 -18.15
C HIS A 129 -9.30 11.53 -18.10
N VAL A 130 -8.20 11.17 -17.42
CA VAL A 130 -7.02 12.04 -17.27
C VAL A 130 -5.74 11.24 -17.43
N ARG A 131 -4.72 11.82 -18.10
CA ARG A 131 -3.42 11.20 -18.31
C ARG A 131 -2.56 11.32 -17.04
N ASN A 132 -2.41 10.22 -16.32
CA ASN A 132 -1.53 10.13 -15.15
C ASN A 132 -0.05 9.99 -15.56
N ARG A 133 0.79 10.91 -15.10
CA ARG A 133 2.25 10.89 -15.22
C ARG A 133 2.87 10.62 -13.86
N THR A 134 3.75 9.63 -13.81
CA THR A 134 4.46 9.25 -12.58
C THR A 134 5.97 9.41 -12.77
N PRO A 135 6.55 10.57 -12.42
CA PRO A 135 7.91 10.93 -12.82
C PRO A 135 9.02 9.98 -12.34
N TYR A 136 8.77 9.23 -11.27
CA TYR A 136 9.76 8.33 -10.67
C TYR A 136 9.77 6.92 -11.28
N LEU A 137 8.80 6.59 -12.16
CA LEU A 137 8.79 5.37 -12.95
C LEU A 137 9.48 5.57 -14.31
N ASP A 138 10.62 6.23 -14.29
CA ASP A 138 11.52 6.32 -15.44
C ASP A 138 12.60 5.24 -15.32
N ILE A 139 12.83 4.47 -16.39
CA ILE A 139 13.73 3.30 -16.36
C ILE A 139 15.17 3.72 -16.07
N ASP A 140 15.62 4.84 -16.64
CA ASP A 140 16.99 5.30 -16.46
C ASP A 140 17.18 5.85 -15.06
N PHE A 141 16.21 6.60 -14.54
CA PHE A 141 16.17 7.01 -13.14
C PHE A 141 16.22 5.82 -12.19
N LEU A 142 15.40 4.79 -12.42
CA LEU A 142 15.35 3.58 -11.60
C LEU A 142 16.69 2.84 -11.62
N LYS A 143 17.32 2.68 -12.79
CA LYS A 143 18.64 2.07 -12.91
C LYS A 143 19.69 2.81 -12.10
N GLU A 144 19.72 4.15 -12.18
CA GLU A 144 20.70 4.93 -11.44
C GLU A 144 20.44 4.90 -9.94
N ILE A 145 19.20 5.12 -9.49
CA ILE A 145 18.92 5.16 -8.04
C ILE A 145 19.18 3.79 -7.40
N PHE A 146 18.89 2.69 -8.09
CA PHE A 146 19.13 1.33 -7.59
C PHE A 146 20.61 0.96 -7.49
N ARG A 147 21.53 1.72 -8.07
CA ARG A 147 22.97 1.57 -7.83
C ARG A 147 23.46 2.29 -6.57
N THR A 148 22.60 3.05 -5.90
CA THR A 148 22.97 3.89 -4.75
C THR A 148 22.28 3.41 -3.47
N ASP A 149 22.93 3.61 -2.32
CA ASP A 149 22.34 3.34 -0.99
C ASP A 149 21.14 4.24 -0.63
N LEU A 150 20.73 5.12 -1.53
CA LEU A 150 19.55 5.98 -1.37
C LEU A 150 18.26 5.25 -1.76
N ALA A 151 18.34 4.14 -2.49
CA ALA A 151 17.18 3.34 -2.84
C ALA A 151 16.68 2.50 -1.65
N GLY A 152 15.35 2.39 -1.53
CA GLY A 152 14.69 1.57 -0.52
C GLY A 152 15.08 0.09 -0.59
N ILE A 153 15.52 -0.39 -1.77
CA ILE A 153 15.96 -1.77 -2.00
C ILE A 153 17.18 -2.17 -1.15
N HIS A 154 18.04 -1.21 -0.78
CA HIS A 154 19.24 -1.45 0.01
C HIS A 154 19.03 -1.21 1.50
N SER A 155 17.81 -0.87 1.90
CA SER A 155 17.44 -0.75 3.31
C SER A 155 17.19 -2.12 3.95
N GLY A 156 17.05 -2.15 5.28
CA GLY A 156 16.57 -3.34 5.98
C GLY A 156 15.15 -3.71 5.56
N PHE A 157 14.83 -5.00 5.59
CA PHE A 157 13.47 -5.49 5.37
C PHE A 157 12.54 -4.92 6.44
N PHE A 158 11.50 -4.21 6.02
CA PHE A 158 10.61 -3.46 6.90
C PHE A 158 11.37 -2.54 7.88
N GLU A 159 12.24 -1.66 7.38
CA GLU A 159 13.08 -0.77 8.19
C GLU A 159 12.25 0.24 9.01
N HIS A 160 12.43 0.22 10.33
CA HIS A 160 11.73 1.11 11.27
C HIS A 160 12.57 2.32 11.69
N ASN A 161 13.88 2.33 11.41
CA ASN A 161 14.77 3.42 11.81
C ASN A 161 14.41 4.74 11.09
N PRO A 162 13.96 5.77 11.83
CA PRO A 162 13.56 7.04 11.23
C PRO A 162 14.69 7.76 10.49
N LEU A 163 15.95 7.60 10.93
CA LEU A 163 17.10 8.27 10.31
C LEU A 163 17.41 7.71 8.92
N LYS A 164 17.32 6.39 8.75
CA LYS A 164 17.47 5.76 7.42
C LYS A 164 16.35 6.21 6.47
N ARG A 165 15.12 6.31 6.99
CA ARG A 165 13.95 6.79 6.24
C ARG A 165 13.97 8.29 5.94
N TYR A 166 14.79 9.06 6.66
CA TYR A 166 14.95 10.50 6.47
C TYR A 166 15.80 10.81 5.22
N LYS A 167 16.80 9.97 4.91
CA LYS A 167 17.67 10.14 3.72
C LYS A 167 16.88 10.23 2.41
N GLY A 168 15.94 9.31 2.18
CA GLY A 168 15.08 9.32 0.99
C GLY A 168 14.20 10.58 0.89
N GLN A 169 13.78 11.15 2.04
CA GLN A 169 12.97 12.38 2.04
C GLN A 169 13.80 13.62 1.69
N ILE A 170 15.07 13.66 2.12
CA ILE A 170 16.00 14.71 1.72
C ILE A 170 16.22 14.67 0.20
N LEU A 171 16.49 13.49 -0.36
CA LEU A 171 16.66 13.35 -1.81
C LEU A 171 15.43 13.83 -2.58
N TYR A 172 14.24 13.42 -2.14
CA TYR A 172 12.97 13.86 -2.73
C TYR A 172 12.83 15.39 -2.73
N SER A 173 13.24 16.04 -1.63
CA SER A 173 13.20 17.50 -1.50
C SER A 173 14.20 18.19 -2.42
N HIS A 174 15.39 17.63 -2.61
CA HIS A 174 16.36 18.14 -3.60
C HIS A 174 15.85 18.00 -5.04
N ILE A 175 15.20 16.88 -5.37
CA ILE A 175 14.60 16.67 -6.69
C ILE A 175 13.50 17.71 -6.93
N ILE A 176 12.57 17.89 -5.98
CA ILE A 176 11.52 18.92 -6.07
C ILE A 176 12.13 20.31 -6.25
N ARG A 177 13.10 20.69 -5.41
CA ARG A 177 13.73 22.01 -5.47
C ARG A 177 14.43 22.27 -6.81
N LYS A 178 14.94 21.23 -7.47
CA LYS A 178 15.58 21.35 -8.79
C LYS A 178 14.55 21.36 -9.93
N ALA A 179 13.51 20.55 -9.83
CA ALA A 179 12.54 20.36 -10.91
C ALA A 179 11.43 21.42 -10.92
N TYR A 180 10.84 21.71 -9.76
CA TYR A 180 9.77 22.69 -9.59
C TYR A 180 9.73 23.24 -8.16
N PRO A 181 10.47 24.32 -7.86
CA PRO A 181 10.68 24.83 -6.50
C PRO A 181 9.40 25.16 -5.72
N GLU A 182 8.33 25.59 -6.39
CA GLU A 182 7.08 25.96 -5.69
C GLU A 182 6.44 24.78 -4.95
N PHE A 183 6.62 23.54 -5.44
CA PHE A 183 6.17 22.34 -4.71
C PHE A 183 6.94 22.14 -3.40
N GLY A 184 8.19 22.63 -3.33
CA GLY A 184 9.01 22.57 -2.12
C GLY A 184 8.46 23.41 -0.97
N LYS A 185 7.62 24.40 -1.30
CA LYS A 185 7.01 25.35 -0.36
C LYS A 185 5.62 24.93 0.11
N MET A 186 5.01 23.92 -0.51
CA MET A 186 3.67 23.44 -0.16
C MET A 186 3.70 22.64 1.14
N MET A 187 2.67 22.83 1.97
CA MET A 187 2.54 22.10 3.24
C MET A 187 2.10 20.67 2.97
N THR A 188 2.79 19.69 3.54
CA THR A 188 2.39 18.29 3.46
C THR A 188 1.37 17.93 4.55
N ASP A 189 0.71 16.79 4.38
CA ASP A 189 -0.14 16.12 5.38
C ASP A 189 0.61 15.77 6.69
N LYS A 190 1.95 15.85 6.68
CA LYS A 190 2.81 15.66 7.85
C LYS A 190 3.08 16.95 8.61
N GLY A 191 2.56 18.09 8.15
CA GLY A 191 2.70 19.39 8.82
C GLY A 191 4.08 20.04 8.63
N TYR A 192 4.82 19.67 7.59
CA TYR A 192 6.04 20.35 7.16
C TYR A 192 6.12 20.47 5.64
N ARG A 193 6.95 21.36 5.12
CA ARG A 193 7.20 21.56 3.68
C ARG A 193 8.41 20.75 3.22
N PRO A 194 8.49 20.23 1.98
CA PRO A 194 9.70 19.55 1.53
C PRO A 194 10.98 20.38 1.73
N ASP A 195 10.95 21.70 1.49
CA ASP A 195 12.11 22.59 1.71
C ASP A 195 12.56 22.67 3.18
N ASP A 196 11.67 22.37 4.14
CA ASP A 196 12.04 22.34 5.55
C ASP A 196 13.09 21.25 5.83
N LEU A 197 13.14 20.20 5.02
CA LEU A 197 14.12 19.12 5.18
C LEU A 197 15.55 19.57 4.83
N LEU A 198 15.69 20.69 4.11
CA LEU A 198 16.96 21.16 3.55
C LEU A 198 17.69 22.17 4.43
N THR A 199 17.04 22.75 5.43
CA THR A 199 17.60 23.81 6.29
C THR A 199 17.58 23.41 7.77
N LEU A 200 18.50 23.92 8.58
CA LEU A 200 18.52 23.62 10.03
C LEU A 200 17.25 24.11 10.72
N ALA A 201 16.80 25.33 10.42
CA ALA A 201 15.55 25.88 10.96
C ALA A 201 14.32 25.08 10.49
N GLY A 202 14.31 24.60 9.25
CA GLY A 202 13.27 23.72 8.74
C GLY A 202 13.23 22.36 9.43
N LYS A 203 14.38 21.75 9.71
CA LYS A 203 14.46 20.49 10.45
C LYS A 203 13.84 20.61 11.85
N ALA A 204 14.01 21.75 12.52
CA ALA A 204 13.31 22.02 13.78
C ALA A 204 11.77 22.04 13.61
N ARG A 205 11.25 22.59 12.51
CA ARG A 205 9.81 22.53 12.17
C ARG A 205 9.33 21.12 11.91
N VAL A 206 10.12 20.29 11.22
CA VAL A 206 9.80 18.86 10.99
C VAL A 206 9.69 18.11 12.31
N ILE A 207 10.65 18.33 13.22
CA ILE A 207 10.63 17.74 14.57
C ILE A 207 9.38 18.21 15.33
N LYS A 208 9.09 19.52 15.32
CA LYS A 208 7.89 20.08 15.94
C LYS A 208 6.61 19.44 15.37
N GLY A 209 6.51 19.29 14.06
CA GLY A 209 5.37 18.65 13.39
C GLY A 209 5.22 17.18 13.77
N TYR A 210 6.33 16.43 13.85
CA TYR A 210 6.34 15.05 14.31
C TYR A 210 5.83 14.91 15.76
N TYR A 211 6.31 15.75 16.68
CA TYR A 211 5.82 15.76 18.05
C TYR A 211 4.37 16.19 18.14
N HIS A 212 3.97 17.24 17.43
CA HIS A 212 2.58 17.72 17.40
C HIS A 212 1.62 16.64 16.90
N LYS A 213 2.01 15.84 15.90
CA LYS A 213 1.21 14.69 15.44
C LYS A 213 1.15 13.55 16.46
N LYS A 214 2.19 13.38 17.26
CA LYS A 214 2.26 12.34 18.31
C LYS A 214 1.49 12.73 19.58
N THR A 215 1.48 14.01 19.93
CA THR A 215 0.81 14.55 21.14
C THR A 215 -0.60 15.05 20.85
N GLY A 216 -0.83 15.60 19.67
CA GLY A 216 -2.14 15.94 19.13
C GLY A 216 -2.87 14.69 18.68
N LYS A 217 -3.49 13.99 19.63
CA LYS A 217 -4.53 13.01 19.31
C LYS A 217 -5.69 13.79 18.65
N SER A 218 -5.77 13.78 17.32
CA SER A 218 -7.05 14.03 16.68
C SER A 218 -8.02 12.97 17.19
N ILE A 219 -9.12 13.44 17.78
CA ILE A 219 -10.18 12.63 18.41
C ILE A 219 -10.95 11.79 17.37
N SER A 220 -10.77 12.08 16.08
CA SER A 220 -11.22 11.26 14.96
C SER A 220 -10.03 10.67 14.20
N ALA A 221 -10.10 9.37 13.92
CA ALA A 221 -9.22 8.74 12.94
C ALA A 221 -9.38 9.52 11.62
N PRO A 222 -8.28 9.98 10.98
CA PRO A 222 -8.39 10.68 9.71
C PRO A 222 -9.04 9.75 8.67
N ASP A 223 -10.15 10.21 8.10
CA ASP A 223 -10.85 9.54 7.01
C ASP A 223 -10.72 10.40 5.73
N PRO A 224 -9.49 10.51 5.16
CA PRO A 224 -9.19 11.48 4.11
C PRO A 224 -9.97 11.26 2.81
N ASN A 225 -10.54 10.06 2.64
CA ASN A 225 -11.35 9.70 1.48
C ASN A 225 -12.82 9.44 1.86
N SER A 226 -13.23 9.82 3.07
CA SER A 226 -14.59 9.64 3.59
C SER A 226 -15.11 8.19 3.47
N VAL A 227 -14.22 7.19 3.58
CA VAL A 227 -14.52 5.76 3.41
C VAL A 227 -15.38 5.25 4.56
N SER A 228 -14.98 5.55 5.79
CA SER A 228 -15.71 5.15 6.99
C SER A 228 -17.04 5.90 7.06
N LEU A 229 -17.05 7.18 6.71
CA LEU A 229 -18.30 7.95 6.62
C LEU A 229 -19.26 7.38 5.57
N ALA A 230 -18.74 7.07 4.36
CA ALA A 230 -19.53 6.48 3.29
C ALA A 230 -20.06 5.09 3.69
N TRP A 231 -19.25 4.29 4.38
CA TRP A 231 -19.69 3.01 4.93
C TRP A 231 -20.82 3.19 5.94
N GLU A 232 -20.63 3.99 6.99
CA GLU A 232 -21.65 4.16 8.04
C GLU A 232 -22.97 4.67 7.47
N THR A 233 -22.90 5.62 6.52
CA THR A 233 -24.08 6.13 5.81
C THR A 233 -24.84 5.02 5.07
N ASN A 234 -24.12 4.07 4.46
CA ASN A 234 -24.69 3.02 3.62
C ASN A 234 -24.75 1.64 4.33
N ARG A 235 -24.43 1.57 5.62
CA ARG A 235 -24.20 0.30 6.33
C ARG A 235 -25.41 -0.61 6.28
N HIS A 236 -26.61 -0.04 6.47
CA HIS A 236 -27.87 -0.77 6.41
C HIS A 236 -28.11 -1.46 5.05
N TYR A 237 -27.62 -0.89 3.96
CA TYR A 237 -27.67 -1.51 2.64
C TYR A 237 -26.66 -2.65 2.54
N TRP A 238 -25.38 -2.40 2.87
CA TRP A 238 -24.32 -3.39 2.75
C TRP A 238 -24.51 -4.62 3.63
N MET A 239 -25.07 -4.43 4.83
CA MET A 239 -25.39 -5.54 5.75
C MET A 239 -26.55 -6.42 5.28
N ARG A 240 -27.32 -5.99 4.25
CA ARG A 240 -28.37 -6.81 3.62
C ARG A 240 -27.88 -7.60 2.42
N VAL A 241 -26.66 -7.35 1.93
CA VAL A 241 -26.09 -8.11 0.82
C VAL A 241 -25.90 -9.56 1.28
N PRO A 242 -26.52 -10.56 0.62
CA PRO A 242 -26.39 -11.95 1.02
C PRO A 242 -24.95 -12.39 0.84
N VAL A 243 -24.36 -12.99 1.88
CA VAL A 243 -23.00 -13.54 1.83
C VAL A 243 -23.09 -14.98 1.35
N PRO A 244 -22.50 -15.35 0.20
CA PRO A 244 -22.57 -16.71 -0.30
C PRO A 244 -21.81 -17.67 0.63
N GLU A 245 -22.53 -18.58 1.29
CA GLU A 245 -21.97 -19.57 2.22
C GLU A 245 -21.05 -20.59 1.53
N GLU A 246 -21.22 -20.75 0.21
CA GLU A 246 -20.30 -21.50 -0.63
C GLU A 246 -18.88 -20.96 -0.49
N TYR A 247 -18.68 -19.65 -0.43
CA TYR A 247 -17.35 -19.04 -0.46
C TYR A 247 -16.89 -18.55 0.92
N PHE A 248 -17.81 -18.15 1.78
CA PHE A 248 -17.48 -17.57 3.06
C PHE A 248 -18.09 -18.33 4.24
N ARG A 249 -17.30 -18.51 5.29
CA ARG A 249 -17.73 -19.05 6.57
C ARG A 249 -17.52 -18.00 7.65
N LEU A 250 -18.59 -17.34 8.06
CA LEU A 250 -18.53 -16.31 9.10
C LEU A 250 -18.80 -16.87 10.51
N THR A 251 -19.28 -18.10 10.61
CA THR A 251 -19.52 -18.80 11.88
C THR A 251 -18.19 -19.16 12.56
N GLY A 252 -18.01 -18.75 13.82
CA GLY A 252 -16.81 -19.06 14.62
C GLY A 252 -15.73 -17.98 14.64
N ILE A 253 -15.92 -16.83 13.97
CA ILE A 253 -15.08 -15.65 14.17
C ILE A 253 -15.50 -15.01 15.49
N SER A 254 -14.92 -15.47 16.60
CA SER A 254 -15.23 -15.01 17.97
C SER A 254 -14.69 -13.61 18.31
N GLY A 255 -14.11 -12.91 17.32
CA GLY A 255 -13.55 -11.57 17.47
C GLY A 255 -14.30 -10.53 16.63
N LYS A 256 -14.11 -9.25 16.98
CA LYS A 256 -14.60 -8.10 16.22
C LYS A 256 -13.85 -8.08 14.86
N MET A 257 -14.43 -8.70 13.83
CA MET A 257 -13.91 -8.68 12.47
C MET A 257 -13.54 -7.24 12.09
N SER A 258 -12.35 -7.05 11.52
CA SER A 258 -11.96 -5.71 11.10
C SER A 258 -12.93 -5.16 10.06
N GLU A 259 -13.24 -3.86 10.15
CA GLU A 259 -14.13 -3.20 9.17
C GLU A 259 -13.61 -3.39 7.74
N ASN A 260 -12.29 -3.35 7.53
CA ASN A 260 -11.70 -3.55 6.20
C ASN A 260 -12.01 -4.94 5.63
N LEU A 261 -11.98 -5.99 6.46
CA LEU A 261 -12.31 -7.35 6.04
C LEU A 261 -13.80 -7.48 5.73
N LEU A 262 -14.66 -6.89 6.57
CA LEU A 262 -16.10 -6.83 6.31
C LEU A 262 -16.40 -6.10 4.99
N TYR A 263 -15.73 -4.99 4.71
CA TYR A 263 -15.89 -4.25 3.45
C TYR A 263 -15.55 -5.12 2.24
N ARG A 264 -14.48 -5.91 2.33
CA ARG A 264 -14.08 -6.82 1.25
C ARG A 264 -15.10 -7.92 1.04
N ILE A 265 -15.59 -8.54 2.12
CA ILE A 265 -16.59 -9.61 2.05
C ILE A 265 -17.88 -9.06 1.43
N CYS A 266 -18.44 -7.97 1.95
CA CYS A 266 -19.64 -7.35 1.39
C CYS A 266 -19.46 -6.96 -0.09
N SER A 267 -18.31 -6.38 -0.45
CA SER A 267 -18.03 -5.99 -1.84
C SER A 267 -17.93 -7.20 -2.77
N LEU A 268 -17.29 -8.29 -2.35
CA LEU A 268 -17.19 -9.51 -3.15
C LEU A 268 -18.54 -10.20 -3.27
N SER A 269 -19.27 -10.32 -2.15
CA SER A 269 -20.64 -10.86 -2.13
C SER A 269 -21.55 -10.08 -3.07
N TYR A 270 -21.45 -8.75 -3.13
CA TYR A 270 -22.22 -7.97 -4.09
C TYR A 270 -21.92 -8.38 -5.54
N CYS A 271 -20.65 -8.42 -5.93
CA CYS A 271 -20.24 -8.80 -7.29
C CYS A 271 -20.54 -10.25 -7.69
N MET A 272 -20.77 -11.14 -6.72
CA MET A 272 -21.12 -12.54 -6.99
C MET A 272 -22.62 -12.76 -7.14
N ASN A 273 -23.42 -11.89 -6.51
CA ASN A 273 -24.88 -11.99 -6.56
C ASN A 273 -25.51 -11.10 -7.66
N TYR A 274 -24.79 -10.08 -8.13
CA TYR A 274 -25.26 -9.06 -9.08
C TYR A 274 -24.18 -8.77 -10.11
#